data_AF-A0AAN7GNY3-F1
#
_entry.id   AF-A0AAN7GNY3-F1
#
_cell.length_a   1.000
_cell.length_b   1.000
_cell.length_c   1.000
_cell.angle_alpha   90.00
_cell.angle_beta   90.00
_cell.angle_gamma   90.00
#
_symmetry.space_group_name_H-M   'P 1'
#
loop_
_entity.id
_entity.type
_entity.pdbx_description
1 polymer ?
#
loop_
_entity_poly.entity_id
_entity_poly.type
_entity_poly.pdbx_seq_one_letter_code
_entity_poly.pdbx_strand_id
1 'polypeptide(L)' 'MECDRRGYVAARSIEMFNVSTMKFDPDTWRKAPRRQCCEVINGGDGDGGISNVLQVQIRPCNSWESVTPPW' A
#
# COMPACT_ATOMS: atom_id res chain seq x y z
N MET A 1 1.16 -12.06 -17.02
CA MET A 1 1.97 -10.91 -16.55
C MET A 1 3.34 -11.45 -16.20
N GLU A 2 4.41 -10.87 -16.74
CA GLU A 2 5.77 -11.33 -16.45
C GLU A 2 6.40 -10.44 -15.38
N CYS A 3 6.53 -10.98 -14.17
CA CYS A 3 7.09 -10.24 -13.04
C CYS A 3 8.63 -10.16 -13.09
N ASP A 4 9.29 -10.82 -14.05
CA ASP A 4 10.77 -10.94 -14.20
C ASP A 4 11.45 -9.81 -14.97
N ARG A 5 10.76 -8.68 -15.11
CA ARG A 5 11.33 -7.51 -15.78
C ARG A 5 12.33 -6.82 -14.86
N ARG A 6 13.46 -6.39 -15.44
CA ARG A 6 14.49 -5.60 -14.74
C ARG A 6 13.94 -4.37 -14.00
N GLY A 7 12.83 -3.81 -14.48
CA GLY A 7 12.15 -2.69 -13.81
C GLY A 7 11.48 -3.03 -12.47
N TYR A 8 11.36 -4.31 -12.10
CA TYR A 8 10.73 -4.75 -10.85
C TYR A 8 11.71 -5.22 -9.78
N VAL A 9 13.02 -5.03 -9.97
CA VAL A 9 14.04 -5.46 -9.00
C VAL A 9 13.79 -4.90 -7.60
N ALA A 10 13.47 -3.61 -7.48
CA ALA A 10 13.18 -2.98 -6.18
C ALA A 10 11.89 -3.52 -5.53
N ALA A 11 10.86 -3.84 -6.33
CA ALA A 11 9.63 -4.44 -5.82
C ALA A 11 9.86 -5.87 -5.34
N ARG A 12 10.80 -6.60 -5.95
CA ARG A 12 11.16 -7.98 -5.59
C ARG A 12 12.02 -8.09 -4.35
N SER A 13 12.76 -7.05 -4.00
CA SER A 13 13.56 -7.02 -2.75
C SER A 13 12.70 -6.79 -1.50
N ILE A 14 11.42 -6.47 -1.63
CA ILE A 14 10.52 -6.33 -0.49
C ILE A 14 10.11 -7.71 0.01
N GLU A 15 10.45 -8.01 1.26
CA GLU A 15 10.09 -9.26 1.95
C GLU A 15 8.79 -9.11 2.74
N MET A 16 8.48 -7.90 3.23
CA MET A 16 7.35 -7.67 4.13
C MET A 16 6.69 -6.32 3.90
N PHE A 17 5.37 -6.26 4.09
CA PHE A 17 4.62 -5.02 4.19
C PHE A 17 4.18 -4.82 5.64
N ASN A 18 4.54 -3.69 6.23
CA ASN A 18 3.95 -3.26 7.49
C ASN A 18 2.81 -2.28 7.18
N VAL A 19 1.58 -2.71 7.45
CA VAL A 19 0.39 -1.97 7.07
C VAL A 19 -0.22 -1.34 8.31
N SER A 20 -0.37 -0.02 8.28
CA SER A 20 -1.03 0.76 9.32
C SER A 20 -2.31 1.39 8.79
N THR A 21 -3.23 1.75 9.68
CA THR A 21 -4.46 2.46 9.34
C THR A 21 -4.81 3.43 10.45
N MET A 22 -5.51 4.50 10.10
CA MET A 22 -6.21 5.31 11.11
C MET A 22 -7.27 4.46 11.82
N LYS A 23 -7.61 4.85 13.05
CA LYS A 23 -8.70 4.22 13.80
C LYS A 23 -10.00 4.39 13.01
N PHE A 24 -10.42 3.30 12.37
CA PHE A 24 -11.67 3.28 11.63
C PHE A 24 -12.84 3.03 12.56
N ASP A 25 -13.95 3.65 12.23
CA ASP A 25 -15.23 3.32 12.83
C ASP A 25 -15.59 1.84 12.56
N PRO A 26 -15.87 1.02 13.60
CA PRO A 26 -16.17 -0.40 13.44
C PRO A 26 -17.40 -0.69 12.57
N ASP A 27 -18.41 0.19 12.59
CA ASP A 27 -19.59 0.07 11.73
C ASP A 27 -19.25 0.26 10.25
N THR A 28 -18.25 1.07 9.97
CA THR A 28 -17.72 1.29 8.63
C THR A 28 -16.90 0.09 8.14
N TRP A 29 -16.16 -0.59 9.02
CA TRP A 29 -15.46 -1.84 8.71
C TRP A 29 -16.40 -2.98 8.32
N ARG A 30 -17.60 -3.04 8.92
CA ARG A 30 -18.59 -4.09 8.64
C ARG A 30 -19.27 -3.97 7.27
N LYS A 31 -19.16 -2.81 6.60
CA LYS A 31 -19.86 -2.54 5.35
C LYS A 31 -19.01 -2.95 4.14
N ALA A 32 -19.13 -4.20 3.71
CA ALA A 32 -18.60 -4.76 2.45
C ALA A 32 -17.06 -4.57 2.24
N PRO A 33 -16.44 -5.11 1.17
CA PRO A 33 -15.06 -4.76 0.85
C PRO A 33 -15.02 -3.35 0.25
N ARG A 34 -14.94 -2.33 1.10
CA ARG A 34 -14.63 -0.97 0.64
C ARG A 34 -13.16 -0.91 0.24
N ARG A 35 -12.90 -0.62 -1.03
CA ARG A 35 -11.56 -0.29 -1.52
C ARG A 35 -11.13 1.03 -0.87
N GLN A 36 -10.09 0.97 -0.04
CA GLN A 36 -9.44 2.14 0.56
C GLN A 36 -8.18 2.46 -0.23
N CYS A 37 -7.79 3.73 -0.25
CA CYS A 37 -6.54 4.13 -0.84
C CYS A 37 -5.40 3.89 0.16
N CYS A 38 -4.18 3.80 -0.34
CA CYS A 38 -3.01 3.63 0.50
C CYS A 38 -1.85 4.46 -0.03
N GLU A 39 -0.91 4.74 0.86
CA GLU A 39 0.32 5.44 0.54
C GLU A 39 1.52 4.75 1.19
N VAL A 40 2.66 4.81 0.51
CA VAL A 40 3.93 4.33 1.05
C VAL A 40 4.51 5.46 1.89
N ILE A 41 4.51 5.28 3.22
CA ILE A 41 4.96 6.32 4.15
C ILE A 41 6.44 6.21 4.50
N ASN A 42 7.03 5.02 4.31
CA ASN A 42 8.47 4.80 4.36
C ASN A 42 8.82 3.61 3.47
N GLY A 43 9.71 3.84 2.51
CA GLY A 43 10.14 2.81 1.57
C GLY A 43 11.02 3.40 0.49
N GLY A 44 12.34 3.32 0.72
CA GLY A 44 13.36 3.66 -0.27
C GLY A 44 13.85 5.11 -0.18
N ASP A 45 15.16 5.25 0.00
CA ASP A 45 15.96 6.47 -0.15
C ASP A 45 16.09 7.37 1.10
N GLY A 46 16.54 6.77 2.19
CA GLY A 46 17.22 7.48 3.27
C GLY A 46 18.40 6.64 3.78
N ASP A 47 19.61 7.04 3.40
CA ASP A 47 20.90 6.67 4.00
C ASP A 47 21.05 5.20 4.48
N GLY A 48 21.44 4.30 3.57
CA GLY A 48 22.14 3.07 3.98
C GLY A 48 21.50 1.70 3.71
N GLY A 49 20.33 1.60 3.06
CA GLY A 49 19.85 0.29 2.61
C GLY A 49 18.40 0.25 2.14
N ILE A 50 18.11 -0.66 1.20
CA ILE A 50 16.74 -1.05 0.86
C ILE A 50 16.20 -1.76 2.10
N SER A 51 15.28 -1.14 2.84
CA SER A 51 14.57 -1.86 3.89
C SER A 51 13.65 -2.88 3.21
N ASN A 52 13.90 -4.17 3.45
CA ASN A 52 13.04 -5.25 2.94
C ASN A 52 11.60 -5.16 3.49
N VAL A 53 11.35 -4.26 4.44
CA VAL A 53 10.02 -3.94 4.98
C VAL A 53 9.54 -2.62 4.38
N LEU A 54 8.37 -2.64 3.72
CA LEU A 54 7.72 -1.47 3.16
C LEU A 54 6.58 -1.01 4.07
N GLN A 55 6.61 0.25 4.50
CA GLN A 55 5.60 0.81 5.39
C GLN A 55 4.47 1.43 4.57
N VAL A 56 3.27 0.89 4.71
CA VAL A 56 2.06 1.32 4.00
C VAL A 56 1.06 1.88 5.00
N GLN A 57 0.44 3.01 4.68
CA GLN A 57 -0.68 3.55 5.43
C GLN A 57 -1.96 3.46 4.59
N ILE A 58 -3.00 2.83 5.14
CA ILE A 58 -4.36 2.88 4.61
C ILE A 58 -5.00 4.20 5.02
N ARG A 59 -5.59 4.90 4.04
CA ARG A 59 -6.26 6.18 4.23
C ARG A 59 -7.50 6.30 3.34
N PRO A 60 -8.41 7.23 3.64
CA PRO A 60 -9.46 7.59 2.69
C PRO A 60 -8.86 7.97 1.33
N CYS A 61 -9.58 7.64 0.27
CA CYS A 61 -9.23 8.10 -1.06
C CYS A 61 -9.46 9.60 -1.17
N ASN A 62 -8.51 10.28 -1.80
CA ASN A 62 -8.70 11.66 -2.22
C ASN A 62 -9.70 11.70 -3.38
N SER A 63 -10.34 12.85 -3.58
CA SER A 63 -11.36 13.02 -4.64
C SER A 63 -10.81 12.83 -6.05
N TRP A 64 -9.50 12.97 -6.24
CA TRP A 64 -8.80 12.78 -7.51
C TRP A 64 -8.20 11.38 -7.70
N GLU A 65 -8.27 10.52 -6.68
CA GLU A 65 -7.78 9.14 -6.81
C GLU A 65 -8.86 8.24 -7.40
N SER A 66 -8.48 7.46 -8.42
CA SER A 66 -9.39 6.50 -9.03
C SER A 66 -9.46 5.25 -8.17
N VAL A 67 -10.67 4.85 -7.81
CA VAL A 67 -10.94 3.53 -7.25
C VAL A 67 -11.48 2.64 -8.35
N THR A 68 -10.86 1.49 -8.54
CA THR A 68 -11.43 0.46 -9.41
C THR A 68 -12.82 0.09 -8.84
N PRO A 69 -13.89 -0.04 -9.65
CA PRO A 69 -15.20 -0.47 -9.15
C PRO A 69 -15.19 -1.94 -8.69
N PRO A 70 -15.97 -2.32 -7.65
CA PRO A 70 -16.14 -3.72 -7.27
C PRO A 70 -16.66 -4.53 -8.48
N TRP A 71 -16.09 -5.73 -8.68
CA TRP A 71 -16.50 -6.67 -9.71
C TRP A 71 -17.77 -7.42 -9.28
#